data_AF-A0A8T0R8G8-F1
#
_entry.id   AF-A0A8T0R8G8-F1
#
_cell.length_a   1.000
_cell.length_b   1.000
_cell.length_c   1.000
_cell.angle_alpha   90.00
_cell.angle_beta   90.00
_cell.angle_gamma   90.00
#
_symmetry.space_group_name_H-M   'P 1'
#
loop_
_entity.id
_entity.type
_entity.pdbx_description
1 polymer ?
#
loop_
_entity_poly.entity_id
_entity_poly.type
_entity_poly.pdbx_seq_one_letter_code
_entity_poly.pdbx_strand_id
1 'polypeptide(L)'
;MQNFHIVYMDTHNNQGNFVFGLEFSSLSIQTDTQKQSFTMSLMSRSRQDEVNKMIEISDVGIYCHVLEEQQDPCNVGALGNGHSRDDHLVNPFSVTVSVLANKAAKFDGAPQYDMTVELSALALSVDEIQLTQILSLCDYFTICALRTKYGRYRPSQSSLSKRHKGWQRMWWQYAQNSVLADVRRRLKKTSWRYLKRRLNYRIGYVKLYRMKLELLQKGQIVSKDILQELENMDKECDIDDILNYRTIAEQQLQVVDASIRRTCEGDCELHFVQFSHYG
;
A
#
# COMPACT_ATOMS: atom_id res chain seq x y z
N MET A 1 -13.17 -22.58 -5.11
CA MET A 1 -12.17 -23.38 -4.38
C MET A 1 -12.86 -24.02 -3.19
N GLN A 2 -12.47 -25.22 -2.77
CA GLN A 2 -13.09 -25.95 -1.66
C GLN A 2 -12.02 -26.49 -0.72
N ASN A 3 -12.37 -26.63 0.56
CA ASN A 3 -11.55 -27.21 1.63
C ASN A 3 -10.16 -26.61 1.70
N PHE A 4 -10.10 -25.31 2.00
CA PHE A 4 -8.86 -24.58 2.09
C PHE A 4 -8.39 -24.50 3.53
N HIS A 5 -7.11 -24.75 3.75
CA HIS A 5 -6.50 -24.79 5.07
C HIS A 5 -5.07 -24.24 4.99
N ILE A 6 -4.82 -23.12 5.67
CA ILE A 6 -3.48 -22.58 5.88
C ILE A 6 -3.11 -22.79 7.34
N VAL A 7 -1.93 -23.36 7.56
CA VAL A 7 -1.37 -23.55 8.88
C VAL A 7 -0.04 -22.81 8.98
N TYR A 8 0.08 -21.99 10.01
CA TYR A 8 1.33 -21.42 10.46
C TYR A 8 1.77 -22.14 11.74
N MET A 9 2.98 -22.67 11.74
CA MET A 9 3.59 -23.31 12.91
C MET A 9 4.84 -22.52 13.29
N ASP A 10 4.96 -22.18 14.57
CA ASP A 10 6.18 -21.62 15.13
C ASP A 10 6.79 -22.61 16.13
N THR A 11 8.03 -23.01 15.87
CA THR A 11 8.83 -23.93 16.69
C THR A 11 10.01 -23.24 17.35
N HIS A 12 10.15 -21.91 17.20
CA HIS A 12 11.37 -21.19 17.55
C HIS A 12 11.41 -20.67 18.99
N ASN A 13 10.32 -20.74 19.74
CA ASN A 13 10.26 -20.24 21.10
C ASN A 13 10.35 -21.39 22.11
N ASN A 14 11.20 -21.27 23.13
CA ASN A 14 11.33 -22.23 24.24
C ASN A 14 10.05 -22.36 25.11
N GLN A 15 8.91 -21.88 24.63
CA GLN A 15 7.61 -21.80 25.32
C GLN A 15 6.55 -22.77 24.75
N GLY A 16 6.96 -23.66 23.85
CA GLY A 16 6.09 -24.64 23.20
C GLY A 16 5.83 -24.32 21.73
N ASN A 17 5.59 -25.36 20.93
CA ASN A 17 5.18 -25.20 19.55
C ASN A 17 3.73 -24.75 19.52
N PHE A 18 3.40 -23.69 18.80
CA PHE A 18 2.01 -23.26 18.64
C PHE A 18 1.63 -23.23 17.16
N VAL A 19 0.34 -23.43 16.92
CA VAL A 19 -0.24 -23.57 15.60
C VAL A 19 -1.35 -22.53 15.45
N PHE A 20 -1.23 -21.70 14.41
CA PHE A 20 -2.29 -20.82 13.95
C PHE A 20 -2.84 -21.36 12.64
N GLY A 21 -4.15 -21.60 12.59
CA GLY A 21 -4.83 -22.09 11.40
C GLY A 21 -5.87 -21.12 10.89
N LEU A 22 -5.98 -21.03 9.57
CA LEU A 22 -7.09 -20.42 8.87
C LEU A 22 -7.70 -21.46 7.94
N GLU A 23 -9.00 -21.65 8.06
CA GLU A 23 -9.72 -22.65 7.28
C GLU A 23 -11.02 -22.07 6.71
N PHE A 24 -11.42 -22.57 5.54
CA PHE A 24 -12.76 -22.36 5.00
C PHE A 24 -13.21 -23.51 4.12
N SER A 25 -14.50 -23.85 4.20
CA SER A 25 -15.11 -24.94 3.44
C SER A 25 -15.20 -24.63 1.96
N SER A 26 -15.57 -23.39 1.61
CA SER A 26 -15.77 -23.02 0.21
C SER A 26 -15.47 -21.54 -0.05
N LEU A 27 -14.95 -21.26 -1.25
CA LEU A 27 -14.79 -19.93 -1.81
C LEU A 27 -15.41 -19.94 -3.22
N SER A 28 -16.47 -19.18 -3.40
CA SER A 28 -17.17 -18.99 -4.66
C SER A 28 -17.04 -17.52 -5.09
N ILE A 29 -16.73 -17.29 -6.36
CA ILE A 29 -16.67 -15.95 -6.96
C ILE A 29 -17.58 -15.99 -8.16
N GLN A 30 -18.65 -15.19 -8.13
CA GLN A 30 -19.63 -15.09 -9.19
C GLN A 30 -19.71 -13.65 -9.67
N THR A 31 -19.86 -13.47 -10.99
CA THR A 31 -20.19 -12.16 -11.55
C THR A 31 -21.69 -12.13 -11.77
N ASP A 32 -22.39 -11.30 -11.01
CA ASP A 32 -23.84 -11.21 -11.07
C ASP A 32 -24.24 -10.30 -12.24
N THR A 33 -24.71 -10.92 -13.31
CA THR A 33 -25.24 -10.25 -14.50
C THR A 33 -26.72 -9.89 -14.39
N GLN A 34 -27.43 -10.28 -13.32
CA GLN A 34 -28.85 -9.98 -13.13
C GLN A 34 -29.09 -8.59 -12.52
N LYS A 35 -28.22 -8.08 -11.65
CA LYS A 35 -28.32 -6.66 -11.23
C LYS A 35 -28.05 -5.66 -12.36
N GLN A 36 -27.47 -6.10 -13.47
CA GLN A 36 -27.43 -5.31 -14.72
C GLN A 36 -28.80 -5.17 -15.39
N SER A 37 -29.72 -6.14 -15.23
CA SER A 37 -31.03 -6.11 -15.90
C SER A 37 -32.13 -5.45 -15.08
N PHE A 38 -32.10 -5.56 -13.74
CA PHE A 38 -33.14 -4.93 -12.90
C PHE A 38 -33.03 -3.40 -12.86
N THR A 39 -31.81 -2.87 -13.01
CA THR A 39 -31.55 -1.42 -13.09
C THR A 39 -31.73 -0.85 -14.50
N MET A 40 -32.09 -1.67 -15.50
CA MET A 40 -32.47 -1.19 -16.84
C MET A 40 -33.96 -0.83 -16.95
N SER A 41 -34.82 -1.31 -16.05
CA SER A 41 -36.27 -1.19 -16.23
C SER A 41 -36.88 0.07 -15.61
N LEU A 42 -36.16 0.83 -14.77
CA LEU A 42 -36.79 1.94 -14.04
C LEU A 42 -36.24 3.34 -14.24
N MET A 43 -34.94 3.62 -14.44
CA MET A 43 -34.50 5.01 -14.68
C MET A 43 -33.24 5.16 -15.53
N SER A 44 -33.33 6.04 -16.54
CA SER A 44 -32.26 6.85 -17.15
C SER A 44 -31.01 6.18 -17.73
N ARG A 45 -30.80 6.49 -19.01
CA ARG A 45 -29.59 6.31 -19.82
C ARG A 45 -28.33 6.85 -19.10
N SER A 46 -27.47 5.98 -18.55
CA SER A 46 -25.97 6.14 -18.50
C SER A 46 -25.20 5.14 -17.63
N ARG A 47 -25.67 3.91 -17.36
CA ARG A 47 -24.91 2.90 -16.58
C ARG A 47 -24.52 1.67 -17.40
N GLN A 48 -23.82 1.88 -18.50
CA GLN A 48 -23.42 0.79 -19.41
C GLN A 48 -22.18 0.00 -18.97
N ASP A 49 -21.48 0.39 -17.89
CA ASP A 49 -20.21 -0.24 -17.49
C ASP A 49 -20.10 -0.46 -15.97
N GLU A 50 -21.17 -0.99 -15.38
CA GLU A 50 -21.23 -1.39 -13.97
C GLU A 50 -21.06 -2.91 -13.86
N VAL A 51 -20.04 -3.34 -13.11
CA VAL A 51 -19.72 -4.77 -12.91
C VAL A 51 -19.96 -5.12 -11.46
N ASN A 52 -20.92 -6.00 -11.19
CA ASN A 52 -21.16 -6.54 -9.86
C ASN A 52 -20.47 -7.91 -9.71
N LYS A 53 -19.62 -8.04 -8.69
CA LYS A 53 -18.97 -9.30 -8.33
C LYS A 53 -19.40 -9.68 -6.92
N MET A 54 -19.84 -10.93 -6.77
CA MET A 54 -20.17 -11.52 -5.48
C MET A 54 -19.10 -12.55 -5.13
N ILE A 55 -18.58 -12.47 -3.91
CA ILE A 55 -17.63 -13.41 -3.33
C ILE A 55 -18.33 -14.00 -2.11
N GLU A 56 -18.45 -15.32 -2.07
CA GLU A 56 -19.02 -16.05 -0.95
C GLU A 56 -17.96 -16.97 -0.38
N ILE A 57 -17.75 -16.88 0.94
CA ILE A 57 -16.82 -17.72 1.68
C ILE A 57 -17.61 -18.40 2.79
N SER A 58 -17.60 -19.72 2.83
CA SER A 58 -18.35 -20.51 3.81
C SER A 58 -17.44 -21.06 4.89
N ASP A 59 -17.93 -21.04 6.14
CA ASP A 59 -17.28 -21.62 7.33
C ASP A 59 -15.83 -21.15 7.54
N VAL A 60 -15.61 -19.84 7.49
CA VAL A 60 -14.30 -19.26 7.80
C VAL A 60 -14.01 -19.44 9.29
N GLY A 61 -13.10 -20.34 9.62
CA GLY A 61 -12.63 -20.60 10.97
C GLY A 61 -11.20 -20.10 11.16
N ILE A 62 -10.91 -19.54 12.33
CA ILE A 62 -9.53 -19.26 12.75
C ILE A 62 -9.33 -19.93 14.11
N TYR A 63 -8.30 -20.76 14.21
CA TYR A 63 -7.98 -21.48 15.45
C TYR A 63 -6.54 -21.24 15.88
N CYS A 64 -6.31 -21.38 17.18
CA CYS A 64 -5.00 -21.28 17.80
C CYS A 64 -4.90 -22.29 18.94
N HIS A 65 -3.94 -23.21 18.84
CA HIS A 65 -3.69 -24.19 19.90
C HIS A 65 -2.18 -24.42 20.10
N VAL A 66 -1.84 -24.93 21.27
CA VAL A 66 -0.48 -25.35 21.62
C VAL A 66 -0.32 -26.82 21.26
N LEU A 67 0.76 -27.16 20.56
CA LEU A 67 1.09 -28.53 20.22
C LEU A 67 1.90 -29.15 21.38
N GLU A 68 1.33 -30.13 22.07
CA GLU A 68 2.07 -30.93 23.04
C GLU A 68 3.11 -31.81 22.31
N GLU A 69 4.30 -31.97 22.89
CA GLU A 69 5.55 -32.49 22.29
C GLU A 69 5.50 -33.92 21.69
N GLN A 70 4.35 -34.61 21.67
CA GLN A 70 4.22 -35.99 21.18
C GLN A 70 3.67 -36.15 19.75
N GLN A 71 3.37 -35.08 19.01
CA GLN A 71 2.86 -35.19 17.64
C GLN A 71 3.93 -34.81 16.60
N ASP A 72 4.25 -35.76 15.71
CA ASP A 72 5.23 -35.61 14.65
C ASP A 72 4.97 -34.38 13.75
N PRO A 73 5.93 -33.46 13.59
CA PRO A 73 5.75 -32.21 12.81
C PRO A 73 5.59 -32.44 11.30
N CYS A 74 5.76 -33.67 10.81
CA CYS A 74 5.70 -34.03 9.39
C CYS A 74 4.35 -34.64 8.96
N ASN A 75 3.42 -34.89 9.88
CA ASN A 75 2.08 -35.42 9.56
C ASN A 75 1.05 -34.29 9.41
N VAL A 76 1.24 -33.44 8.39
CA VAL A 76 0.29 -32.37 8.01
C VAL A 76 -1.10 -32.92 7.68
N GLY A 77 -1.22 -34.21 7.33
CA GLY A 77 -2.49 -34.88 7.06
C GLY A 77 -3.29 -35.32 8.30
N ALA A 78 -2.69 -35.32 9.50
CA ALA A 78 -3.36 -35.77 10.73
C ALA A 78 -3.99 -34.63 11.55
N LEU A 79 -3.67 -33.37 11.25
CA LEU A 79 -4.22 -32.17 11.91
C LEU A 79 -5.68 -31.87 11.55
N GLY A 80 -6.23 -32.51 10.51
CA GLY A 80 -7.56 -32.19 9.99
C GLY A 80 -8.76 -32.74 10.77
N ASN A 81 -8.56 -33.46 11.88
CA ASN A 81 -9.67 -34.22 12.49
C ASN A 81 -9.71 -34.25 14.03
N GLY A 82 -9.00 -33.34 14.71
CA GLY A 82 -8.83 -33.39 16.16
C GLY A 82 -8.82 -32.06 16.91
N HIS A 83 -9.29 -30.96 16.30
CA HIS A 83 -9.48 -29.72 17.05
C HIS A 83 -10.84 -29.77 17.75
N SER A 84 -10.79 -29.64 19.07
CA SER A 84 -12.00 -29.43 19.85
C SER A 84 -12.59 -28.09 19.43
N ARG A 85 -13.92 -27.93 19.46
CA ARG A 85 -14.56 -26.65 19.10
C ARG A 85 -14.07 -25.48 19.97
N ASP A 86 -13.36 -25.78 21.05
CA ASP A 86 -12.85 -24.85 22.04
C ASP A 86 -11.50 -24.21 21.64
N ASP A 87 -10.86 -24.69 20.56
CA ASP A 87 -9.58 -24.14 20.07
C ASP A 87 -9.75 -22.99 19.04
N HIS A 88 -10.99 -22.66 18.68
CA HIS A 88 -11.30 -21.59 17.74
C HIS A 88 -11.23 -20.20 18.40
N LEU A 89 -10.38 -19.33 17.84
CA LEU A 89 -10.39 -17.90 18.12
C LEU A 89 -11.63 -17.24 17.52
N VAL A 90 -11.96 -17.68 16.31
CA VAL A 90 -13.11 -17.24 15.53
C VAL A 90 -13.90 -18.47 15.14
N ASN A 91 -15.11 -18.59 15.68
CA ASN A 91 -16.00 -19.68 15.31
C ASN A 91 -16.35 -19.58 13.83
N PRO A 92 -16.45 -20.73 13.12
CA PRO A 92 -16.75 -20.74 11.70
C PRO A 92 -17.96 -19.89 11.34
N PHE A 93 -17.75 -18.91 10.45
CA PHE A 93 -18.78 -18.00 9.96
C PHE A 93 -18.72 -17.86 8.44
N SER A 94 -19.86 -17.62 7.82
CA SER A 94 -19.93 -17.36 6.38
C SER A 94 -19.89 -15.87 6.09
N VAL A 95 -19.25 -15.49 4.99
CA VAL A 95 -19.10 -14.11 4.53
C VAL A 95 -19.53 -14.02 3.08
N THR A 96 -20.41 -13.07 2.79
CA THR A 96 -20.77 -12.68 1.43
C THR A 96 -20.33 -11.24 1.19
N VAL A 97 -19.43 -11.04 0.23
CA VAL A 97 -18.95 -9.72 -0.20
C VAL A 97 -19.52 -9.44 -1.58
N SER A 98 -20.30 -8.36 -1.72
CA SER A 98 -20.73 -7.85 -3.03
C SER A 98 -19.96 -6.58 -3.37
N VAL A 99 -19.34 -6.55 -4.55
CA VAL A 99 -18.49 -5.46 -5.03
C VAL A 99 -19.06 -4.92 -6.33
N LEU A 100 -19.47 -3.67 -6.29
CA LEU A 100 -19.98 -2.90 -7.41
C LEU A 100 -18.88 -1.99 -7.93
N ALA A 101 -18.33 -2.30 -9.10
CA ALA A 101 -17.33 -1.49 -9.76
C ALA A 101 -17.97 -0.58 -10.81
N ASN A 102 -17.88 0.73 -10.60
CA ASN A 102 -18.30 1.73 -11.57
C ASN A 102 -17.11 2.12 -12.44
N LYS A 103 -17.11 1.69 -13.71
CA LYS A 103 -16.04 1.99 -14.65
C LYS A 103 -16.29 3.26 -15.47
N ALA A 104 -17.36 4.01 -15.18
CA ALA A 104 -17.60 5.27 -15.87
C ALA A 104 -16.45 6.25 -15.59
N ALA A 105 -15.79 6.72 -16.66
CA ALA A 105 -14.65 7.63 -16.62
C ALA A 105 -14.98 9.07 -16.16
N LYS A 106 -16.14 9.30 -15.53
CA LYS A 106 -16.59 10.62 -15.10
C LYS A 106 -16.55 10.75 -13.57
N PHE A 107 -15.90 11.82 -13.12
CA PHE A 107 -15.88 12.31 -11.74
C PHE A 107 -17.25 12.88 -11.33
N ASP A 108 -18.31 12.08 -11.38
CA ASP A 108 -19.66 12.50 -10.98
C ASP A 108 -19.91 12.37 -9.46
N GLY A 109 -18.84 12.47 -8.65
CA GLY A 109 -18.89 12.35 -7.19
C GLY A 109 -19.20 10.96 -6.63
N ALA A 110 -19.50 9.96 -7.49
CA ALA A 110 -19.77 8.58 -7.07
C ALA A 110 -18.47 7.78 -6.79
N PRO A 111 -18.45 6.89 -5.78
CA PRO A 111 -17.30 6.04 -5.51
C PRO A 111 -17.04 5.07 -6.67
N GLN A 112 -15.77 4.85 -7.00
CA GLN A 112 -15.36 3.92 -8.06
C GLN A 112 -15.71 2.46 -7.71
N TYR A 113 -15.67 2.14 -6.42
CA TYR A 113 -16.02 0.83 -5.88
C TYR A 113 -16.95 1.03 -4.70
N ASP A 114 -18.11 0.37 -4.75
CA ASP A 114 -19.02 0.21 -3.62
C ASP A 114 -18.99 -1.25 -3.17
N MET A 115 -18.86 -1.49 -1.87
CA MET A 115 -18.68 -2.83 -1.31
C MET A 115 -19.63 -3.02 -0.14
N THR A 116 -20.46 -4.06 -0.23
CA THR A 116 -21.28 -4.52 0.90
C THR A 116 -20.76 -5.87 1.39
N VAL A 117 -20.63 -6.01 2.70
CA VAL A 117 -20.18 -7.24 3.35
C VAL A 117 -21.28 -7.70 4.30
N GLU A 118 -21.78 -8.90 4.09
CA GLU A 118 -22.73 -9.57 4.95
C GLU A 118 -22.03 -10.74 5.62
N LEU A 119 -22.11 -10.78 6.95
CA LEU A 119 -21.52 -11.85 7.75
C LEU A 119 -22.64 -12.62 8.45
N SER A 120 -22.54 -13.94 8.46
CA SER A 120 -23.25 -14.76 9.45
C SER A 120 -22.77 -14.43 10.86
N ALA A 121 -23.45 -14.94 11.89
CA ALA A 121 -23.12 -14.69 13.28
C ALA A 121 -21.63 -14.91 13.58
N LEU A 122 -20.90 -13.82 13.81
CA LEU A 122 -19.48 -13.82 14.15
C LEU A 122 -19.34 -13.96 15.68
N ALA A 123 -18.79 -15.08 16.14
CA ALA A 123 -18.51 -15.32 17.54
C ALA A 123 -17.00 -15.47 17.75
N LEU A 124 -16.47 -14.64 18.67
CA LEU A 124 -15.06 -14.61 19.04
C LEU A 124 -14.92 -15.13 20.47
N SER A 125 -14.04 -16.09 20.67
CA SER A 125 -13.70 -16.66 21.97
C SER A 125 -12.18 -16.75 22.07
N VAL A 126 -11.59 -16.11 23.06
CA VAL A 126 -10.15 -16.10 23.25
C VAL A 126 -9.84 -16.45 24.70
N ASP A 127 -9.09 -17.52 24.88
CA ASP A 127 -8.55 -17.93 26.18
C ASP A 127 -7.27 -17.16 26.56
N GLU A 128 -6.89 -17.18 27.84
CA GLU A 128 -5.67 -16.53 28.34
C GLU A 128 -4.41 -17.08 27.66
N ILE A 129 -4.35 -18.40 27.42
CA ILE A 129 -3.23 -19.03 26.72
C ILE A 129 -3.17 -18.52 25.28
N GLN A 130 -4.30 -18.54 24.58
CA GLN A 130 -4.44 -18.07 23.20
C GLN A 130 -4.06 -16.59 23.06
N LEU A 131 -4.50 -15.73 23.99
CA LEU A 131 -4.16 -14.31 24.00
C LEU A 131 -2.65 -14.10 24.11
N THR A 132 -1.98 -14.83 25.01
CA THR A 132 -0.53 -14.76 25.19
C THR A 132 0.20 -15.15 23.91
N GLN A 133 -0.27 -16.17 23.19
CA GLN A 133 0.32 -16.58 21.91
C GLN A 133 0.12 -15.53 20.81
N ILE A 134 -1.07 -14.92 20.74
CA ILE A 134 -1.32 -13.83 19.79
C ILE A 134 -0.35 -12.67 20.03
N LEU A 135 -0.14 -12.27 21.28
CA LEU A 135 0.81 -11.21 21.62
C LEU A 135 2.25 -11.57 21.24
N SER A 136 2.68 -12.80 21.52
CA SER A 136 3.99 -13.32 21.11
C SER A 136 4.17 -13.27 19.58
N LEU A 137 3.15 -13.66 18.82
CA LEU A 137 3.15 -13.59 17.36
C LEU A 137 3.21 -12.13 16.86
N CYS A 138 2.47 -11.22 17.48
CA CYS A 138 2.54 -9.79 17.17
C CYS A 138 3.95 -9.21 17.40
N ASP A 139 4.60 -9.60 18.50
CA ASP A 139 5.99 -9.22 18.78
C ASP A 139 6.94 -9.79 17.72
N TYR A 140 6.74 -11.04 17.31
CA TYR A 140 7.51 -11.65 16.21
C TYR A 140 7.36 -10.88 14.89
N PHE A 141 6.14 -10.52 14.49
CA PHE A 141 5.92 -9.72 13.28
C PHE A 141 6.57 -8.34 13.39
N THR A 142 6.54 -7.72 14.56
CA THR A 142 7.24 -6.46 14.84
C THR A 142 8.74 -6.62 14.66
N ILE A 143 9.34 -7.69 15.18
CA ILE A 143 10.76 -8.02 14.99
C ILE A 143 11.07 -8.28 13.50
N CYS A 144 10.18 -8.95 12.77
CA CYS A 144 10.33 -9.18 11.33
C CYS A 144 10.37 -7.86 10.55
N ALA A 145 9.47 -6.93 10.84
CA ALA A 145 9.46 -5.61 10.23
C ALA A 145 10.75 -4.84 10.51
N LEU A 146 11.25 -4.88 11.76
CA LEU A 146 12.54 -4.28 12.13
C LEU A 146 13.71 -4.95 11.40
N ARG A 147 13.69 -6.28 11.27
CA ARG A 147 14.69 -7.06 10.53
C ARG A 147 14.72 -6.68 9.04
N THR A 148 13.56 -6.47 8.43
CA THR A 148 13.48 -5.99 7.04
C THR A 148 14.03 -4.57 6.93
N LYS A 149 13.65 -3.66 7.84
CA LYS A 149 14.07 -2.26 7.83
C LYS A 149 15.57 -2.07 8.06
N TYR A 150 16.15 -2.81 9.01
CA TYR A 150 17.55 -2.64 9.42
C TYR A 150 18.47 -3.78 8.97
N GLY A 151 17.96 -4.72 8.15
CA GLY A 151 18.69 -5.92 7.74
C GLY A 151 20.07 -5.65 7.14
N ARG A 152 20.26 -4.49 6.48
CA ARG A 152 21.55 -4.03 5.95
C ARG A 152 22.68 -3.89 6.98
N TYR A 153 22.34 -3.71 8.25
CA TYR A 153 23.31 -3.57 9.34
C TYR A 153 23.57 -4.91 10.04
N ARG A 154 22.85 -5.97 9.69
CA ARG A 154 22.94 -7.26 10.34
C ARG A 154 24.27 -7.93 9.97
N PRO A 155 25.00 -8.51 10.94
CA PRO A 155 26.21 -9.28 10.65
C PRO A 155 25.88 -10.49 9.78
N SER A 156 26.83 -10.93 8.94
CA SER A 156 26.64 -12.11 8.08
C SER A 156 26.35 -13.37 8.90
N GLN A 157 25.50 -14.24 8.37
CA GLN A 157 25.11 -15.49 9.07
C GLN A 157 26.32 -16.37 9.40
N SER A 158 27.34 -16.39 8.54
CA SER A 158 28.57 -17.15 8.75
C SER A 158 29.37 -16.71 9.98
N SER A 159 29.32 -15.43 10.35
CA SER A 159 29.96 -14.92 11.55
C SER A 159 29.16 -15.21 12.83
N LEU A 160 27.85 -15.41 12.70
CA LEU A 160 26.94 -15.64 13.83
C LEU A 160 26.83 -17.12 14.21
N SER A 161 26.76 -18.02 13.22
CA SER A 161 26.57 -19.47 13.46
C SER A 161 27.74 -20.10 14.22
N LYS A 162 28.96 -19.59 14.02
CA LYS A 162 30.18 -20.14 14.64
C LYS A 162 30.50 -19.54 16.02
N ARG A 163 29.64 -18.68 16.59
CA ARG A 163 29.88 -17.92 17.84
C ARG A 163 31.33 -17.42 17.96
N HIS A 164 31.86 -16.88 16.85
CA HIS A 164 33.23 -16.39 16.79
C HIS A 164 33.49 -15.35 17.89
N LYS A 165 34.73 -15.26 18.38
CA LYS A 165 35.14 -14.28 19.38
C LYS A 165 34.68 -12.87 18.97
N GLY A 166 33.88 -12.22 19.82
CA GLY A 166 33.34 -10.88 19.56
C GLY A 166 31.96 -10.83 18.88
N TRP A 167 31.28 -11.97 18.70
CA TRP A 167 29.92 -12.01 18.15
C TRP A 167 28.94 -11.07 18.91
N GLN A 168 29.08 -10.94 20.24
CA GLN A 168 28.26 -10.03 21.05
C GLN A 168 28.47 -8.56 20.66
N ARG A 169 29.72 -8.17 20.39
CA ARG A 169 30.05 -6.80 19.95
C ARG A 169 29.42 -6.50 18.60
N MET A 170 29.38 -7.48 17.69
CA MET A 170 28.74 -7.32 16.38
C MET A 170 27.22 -7.16 16.48
N TRP A 171 26.56 -7.89 17.40
CA TRP A 171 25.14 -7.67 17.70
C TRP A 171 24.90 -6.28 18.30
N TRP A 172 25.78 -5.82 19.18
CA TRP A 172 25.67 -4.48 19.74
C TRP A 172 25.87 -3.39 18.69
N GLN A 173 26.84 -3.55 17.79
CA GLN A 173 27.03 -2.66 16.65
C GLN A 173 25.82 -2.65 15.72
N TYR A 174 25.20 -3.81 15.48
CA TYR A 174 23.97 -3.91 14.71
C TYR A 174 22.84 -3.10 15.35
N ALA A 175 22.58 -3.29 16.64
CA ALA A 175 21.57 -2.55 17.38
C ALA A 175 21.84 -1.03 17.34
N GLN A 176 23.08 -0.64 17.65
CA GLN A 176 23.50 0.76 17.64
C GLN A 176 23.33 1.40 16.26
N ASN A 177 23.80 0.76 15.19
CA ASN A 177 23.68 1.28 13.82
C ASN A 177 22.24 1.39 13.36
N SER A 178 21.37 0.46 13.77
CA SER A 178 19.94 0.48 13.47
C SER A 178 19.25 1.72 14.06
N VAL A 179 19.49 2.00 15.34
CA VAL A 179 18.95 3.19 16.02
C VAL A 179 19.57 4.48 15.47
N LEU A 180 20.90 4.51 15.33
CA LEU A 180 21.61 5.69 14.81
C LEU A 180 21.20 6.02 13.37
N ALA A 181 20.83 5.04 12.54
CA ALA A 181 20.35 5.30 11.19
C ALA A 181 19.10 6.19 11.20
N ASP A 182 18.14 5.90 12.08
CA ASP A 182 16.92 6.69 12.19
C ASP A 182 17.17 8.06 12.80
N VAL A 183 17.99 8.13 13.86
CA VAL A 183 18.38 9.41 14.47
C VAL A 183 19.11 10.30 13.46
N ARG A 184 20.12 9.76 12.76
CA ARG A 184 20.86 10.49 11.73
C ARG A 184 19.95 10.90 10.58
N ARG A 185 19.00 10.06 10.17
CA ARG A 185 18.01 10.42 9.14
C ARG A 185 17.13 11.59 9.59
N ARG A 186 16.61 11.55 10.83
CA ARG A 186 15.79 12.62 11.41
C ARG A 186 16.59 13.93 11.52
N LEU A 187 17.78 13.88 12.10
CA LEU A 187 18.66 15.05 12.25
C LEU A 187 19.14 15.59 10.89
N LYS A 188 19.40 14.71 9.91
CA LYS A 188 19.74 15.14 8.55
C LYS A 188 18.59 15.96 7.97
N LYS A 189 17.34 15.50 8.11
CA LYS A 189 16.15 16.21 7.60
C LYS A 189 15.99 17.60 8.22
N THR A 190 16.37 17.80 9.48
CA THR A 190 16.29 19.11 10.16
C THR A 190 17.54 19.97 10.00
N SER A 191 18.63 19.43 9.45
CA SER A 191 19.86 20.20 9.27
C SER A 191 19.71 21.28 8.20
N TRP A 192 20.14 22.52 8.51
CA TRP A 192 20.13 23.63 7.56
C TRP A 192 20.86 23.33 6.26
N ARG A 193 21.97 22.58 6.32
CA ARG A 193 22.70 22.14 5.13
C ARG A 193 21.86 21.28 4.20
N TYR A 194 21.13 20.31 4.76
CA TYR A 194 20.23 19.45 3.97
C TYR A 194 19.02 20.23 3.47
N LEU A 195 18.43 21.10 4.30
CA LEU A 195 17.30 21.93 3.90
C LEU A 195 17.68 22.86 2.74
N LYS A 196 18.85 23.51 2.82
CA LYS A 196 19.40 24.33 1.73
C LYS A 196 19.64 23.51 0.46
N ARG A 197 20.25 22.32 0.57
CA ARG A 197 20.42 21.42 -0.58
C ARG A 197 19.07 21.03 -1.19
N ARG A 198 18.09 20.64 -0.38
CA ARG A 198 16.75 20.25 -0.83
C ARG A 198 16.01 21.41 -1.50
N LEU A 199 16.12 22.62 -0.96
CA LEU A 199 15.56 23.82 -1.57
C LEU A 199 16.17 24.08 -2.95
N ASN A 200 17.50 24.00 -3.07
CA ASN A 200 18.19 24.18 -4.35
C ASN A 200 17.77 23.10 -5.37
N TYR A 201 17.68 21.84 -4.93
CA TYR A 201 17.18 20.74 -5.76
C TYR A 201 15.75 20.99 -6.23
N ARG A 202 14.84 21.39 -5.34
CA ARG A 202 13.45 21.74 -5.70
C ARG A 202 13.41 22.83 -6.76
N ILE A 203 14.13 23.93 -6.56
CA ILE A 203 14.15 25.06 -7.51
C ILE A 203 14.68 24.60 -8.87
N GLY A 204 15.80 23.87 -8.89
CA GLY A 204 16.40 23.36 -10.12
C GLY A 204 15.48 22.37 -10.85
N TYR A 205 14.91 21.41 -10.12
CA TYR A 205 14.05 20.37 -10.66
C TYR A 205 12.79 20.97 -11.27
N VAL A 206 12.07 21.81 -10.52
CA VAL A 206 10.84 22.48 -10.99
C VAL A 206 11.13 23.28 -12.25
N LYS A 207 12.25 24.01 -12.29
CA LYS A 207 12.64 24.79 -13.47
C LYS A 207 12.88 23.90 -14.70
N LEU A 208 13.67 22.82 -14.56
CA LEU A 208 13.99 21.92 -15.67
C LEU A 208 12.75 21.16 -16.15
N TYR A 209 11.91 20.67 -15.22
CA TYR A 209 10.69 19.95 -15.55
C TYR A 209 9.66 20.88 -16.22
N ARG A 210 9.50 22.11 -15.74
CA ARG A 210 8.64 23.11 -16.38
C ARG A 210 9.12 23.42 -17.79
N MET A 211 10.42 23.63 -17.99
CA MET A 211 11.00 23.86 -19.32
C MET A 211 10.77 22.67 -20.26
N LYS A 212 10.89 21.44 -19.76
CA LYS A 212 10.51 20.24 -20.52
C LYS A 212 9.04 20.28 -20.93
N LEU A 213 8.12 20.62 -20.03
CA LEU A 213 6.69 20.71 -20.34
C LEU A 213 6.38 21.82 -21.37
N GLU A 214 6.98 23.01 -21.21
CA GLU A 214 6.82 24.14 -22.14
C GLU A 214 7.29 23.79 -23.56
N LEU A 215 8.43 23.08 -23.69
CA LEU A 215 8.93 22.61 -24.98
C LEU A 215 7.99 21.60 -25.62
N LEU A 216 7.46 20.66 -24.83
CA LEU A 216 6.50 19.66 -25.31
C LEU A 216 5.19 20.31 -25.78
N GLN A 217 4.66 21.30 -25.05
CA GLN A 217 3.47 22.05 -25.47
C GLN A 217 3.67 22.80 -26.79
N LYS A 218 4.87 23.32 -27.03
CA LYS A 218 5.25 24.00 -28.28
C LYS A 218 5.62 23.03 -29.41
N GLY A 219 5.53 21.71 -29.18
CA GLY A 219 5.92 20.69 -30.15
C GLY A 219 7.42 20.63 -30.46
N GLN A 220 8.25 21.21 -29.58
CA GLN A 220 9.71 21.28 -29.76
C GLN A 220 10.40 20.06 -29.15
N ILE A 221 11.52 19.65 -29.76
CA ILE A 221 12.34 18.55 -29.25
C ILE A 221 13.01 19.00 -27.94
N VAL A 222 12.83 18.20 -26.89
CA VAL A 222 13.49 18.43 -25.60
C VAL A 222 14.97 18.07 -25.73
N SER A 223 15.85 19.00 -25.35
CA SER A 223 17.31 18.75 -25.37
C SER A 223 17.67 17.53 -24.50
N LYS A 224 18.60 16.70 -25.01
CA LYS A 224 19.12 15.53 -24.29
C LYS A 224 19.74 15.92 -22.94
N ASP A 225 20.34 17.10 -22.83
CA ASP A 225 20.96 17.58 -21.59
C ASP A 225 19.92 17.78 -20.46
N ILE A 226 18.74 18.31 -20.80
CA ILE A 226 17.64 18.51 -19.85
C ILE A 226 17.13 17.16 -19.34
N LEU A 227 16.97 16.20 -20.25
CA LEU A 227 16.50 14.86 -19.91
C LEU A 227 17.52 14.13 -19.02
N GLN A 228 18.81 14.23 -19.35
CA GLN A 228 19.88 13.60 -18.57
C GLN A 228 19.99 14.19 -17.17
N GLU A 229 19.88 15.52 -17.05
CA GLU A 229 19.94 16.17 -15.74
C GLU A 229 18.73 15.83 -14.88
N LEU A 230 17.51 15.80 -15.46
CA LEU A 230 16.32 15.33 -14.74
C LEU A 230 16.46 13.88 -14.27
N GLU A 231 17.04 13.00 -15.10
CA GLU A 231 17.30 11.60 -14.73
C GLU A 231 18.31 11.50 -13.57
N ASN A 232 19.37 12.31 -13.59
CA ASN A 232 20.36 12.37 -12.51
C ASN A 232 19.72 12.87 -11.21
N MET A 233 18.84 13.88 -11.30
CA MET A 233 18.10 14.38 -10.14
C MET A 233 17.09 13.35 -9.61
N ASP A 234 16.39 12.62 -10.49
CA ASP A 234 15.44 11.55 -10.12
C ASP A 234 16.14 10.42 -9.36
N LYS A 235 17.39 10.08 -9.69
CA LYS A 235 18.19 9.06 -8.98
C LYS A 235 18.51 9.45 -7.52
N GLU A 236 18.61 10.75 -7.23
CA GLU A 236 18.98 11.28 -5.92
C GLU A 236 17.78 11.67 -5.05
N CYS A 237 16.59 11.82 -5.66
CA CYS A 237 15.39 12.28 -4.97
C CYS A 237 14.53 11.12 -4.45
N ASP A 238 13.88 11.34 -3.31
CA ASP A 238 12.83 10.43 -2.83
C ASP A 238 11.60 10.56 -3.76
N ILE A 239 10.83 9.47 -3.93
CA ILE A 239 9.67 9.45 -4.82
C ILE A 239 8.63 10.53 -4.50
N ASP A 240 8.40 10.80 -3.21
CA ASP A 240 7.48 11.84 -2.75
C ASP A 240 7.94 13.24 -3.19
N ASP A 241 9.26 13.47 -3.20
CA ASP A 241 9.83 14.74 -3.67
C ASP A 241 9.67 14.90 -5.18
N ILE A 242 9.90 13.84 -5.95
CA ILE A 242 9.71 13.83 -7.40
C ILE A 242 8.25 14.19 -7.74
N LEU A 243 7.28 13.51 -7.11
CA LEU A 243 5.86 13.77 -7.32
C LEU A 243 5.50 15.22 -6.98
N ASN A 244 5.91 15.69 -5.80
CA ASN A 244 5.64 17.05 -5.36
C ASN A 244 6.23 18.10 -6.33
N TYR A 245 7.48 17.94 -6.75
CA TYR A 245 8.13 18.89 -7.66
C TYR A 245 7.46 18.92 -9.04
N ARG A 246 7.04 17.76 -9.57
CA ARG A 246 6.31 17.69 -10.85
C ARG A 246 4.95 18.38 -10.74
N THR A 247 4.20 18.12 -9.68
CA THR A 247 2.92 18.80 -9.42
C THR A 247 3.09 20.32 -9.32
N ILE A 248 4.13 20.81 -8.63
CA ILE A 248 4.40 22.26 -8.56
C ILE A 248 4.72 22.83 -9.95
N ALA A 249 5.53 22.13 -10.75
CA ALA A 249 5.89 22.59 -12.08
C ALA A 249 4.67 22.64 -13.03
N GLU A 250 3.81 21.63 -12.98
CA GLU A 250 2.55 21.59 -13.73
C GLU A 250 1.61 22.73 -13.32
N GLN A 251 1.45 22.97 -12.02
CA GLN A 251 0.65 24.08 -11.50
C GLN A 251 1.18 25.44 -11.94
N GLN A 252 2.50 25.66 -11.87
CA GLN A 252 3.12 26.90 -12.33
C GLN A 252 2.84 27.14 -13.82
N LEU A 253 2.85 26.07 -14.62
CA LEU A 253 2.59 26.16 -16.04
C LEU A 253 1.11 26.52 -16.31
N GLN A 254 0.16 25.89 -15.61
CA GLN A 254 -1.26 26.22 -15.72
C GLN A 254 -1.57 27.68 -15.35
N VAL A 255 -0.92 28.22 -14.31
CA VAL A 255 -1.09 29.62 -13.90
C VAL A 255 -0.58 30.57 -14.98
N VAL A 256 0.57 30.26 -15.59
CA VAL A 256 1.13 31.05 -16.69
C VAL A 256 0.19 31.02 -17.90
N ASP A 257 -0.26 29.84 -18.32
CA ASP A 257 -1.22 29.70 -19.44
C ASP A 257 -2.52 30.47 -19.19
N ALA A 258 -3.06 30.40 -17.95
CA ALA A 258 -4.27 31.14 -17.57
C ALA A 258 -4.07 32.66 -17.48
N SER A 259 -2.84 33.13 -17.19
CA SER A 259 -2.50 34.55 -17.21
C SER A 259 -2.35 35.09 -18.64
N ILE A 260 -1.72 34.32 -19.53
CA ILE A 260 -1.56 34.68 -20.95
C ILE A 260 -2.92 34.76 -21.65
N ARG A 261 -3.82 33.80 -21.39
CA ARG A 261 -5.19 33.84 -21.95
C ARG A 261 -5.95 35.11 -21.53
N ARG A 262 -5.85 35.51 -20.26
CA ARG A 262 -6.49 36.74 -19.76
C ARG A 262 -5.91 38.02 -20.36
N THR A 263 -4.59 38.09 -20.59
CA THR A 263 -3.99 39.25 -21.28
C THR A 263 -4.41 39.31 -22.75
N CYS A 264 -4.47 38.17 -23.44
CA CYS A 264 -4.94 38.13 -24.84
C CYS A 264 -6.43 38.47 -24.98
N GLU A 265 -7.29 38.10 -24.01
CA GLU A 265 -8.70 38.51 -23.98
C GLU A 265 -8.85 40.03 -23.74
N GLY A 266 -8.06 40.61 -22.82
CA GLY A 266 -8.07 42.05 -22.55
C GLY A 266 -7.54 42.92 -23.70
N ASP A 267 -6.52 42.45 -24.44
CA ASP A 267 -5.99 43.15 -25.61
C ASP A 267 -6.95 43.12 -26.81
N CYS A 268 -7.75 42.05 -26.93
CA CYS A 268 -8.84 41.97 -27.92
C CYS A 268 -10.01 42.93 -27.60
N GLU A 269 -10.34 43.13 -26.32
CA GLU A 269 -11.37 44.10 -25.90
C GLU A 269 -10.93 45.56 -26.15
N LEU A 270 -9.68 45.90 -25.88
CA LEU A 270 -9.13 47.25 -26.14
C LEU A 270 -9.10 47.60 -27.64
N HIS A 271 -8.82 46.62 -28.50
CA HIS A 271 -8.92 46.80 -29.94
C HIS A 271 -10.36 46.99 -30.44
N PHE A 272 -11.37 46.42 -29.77
CA PHE A 272 -12.79 46.61 -30.14
C PHE A 272 -13.33 48.00 -29.74
N VAL A 273 -12.83 48.58 -28.65
CA VAL A 273 -13.26 49.92 -28.19
C VAL A 273 -12.69 51.04 -29.07
N GLN A 274 -11.53 50.86 -29.70
CA GLN A 274 -10.97 51.86 -30.63
C GLN A 274 -11.66 51.91 -32.00
N PHE A 275 -12.35 50.84 -32.43
CA PHE A 275 -13.09 50.82 -33.71
C PHE A 275 -14.56 51.28 -33.60
N SER A 276 -15.06 51.58 -32.40
CA SER A 276 -16.44 52.03 -32.17
C SER A 276 -16.58 53.55 -31.98
N HIS A 277 -15.52 54.33 -32.25
CA HIS A 277 -15.54 55.80 -32.20
C HIS A 277 -15.33 56.51 -33.54
N TYR A 278 -15.33 55.77 -34.65
CA TYR A 278 -15.39 56.31 -36.01
C TYR A 278 -16.49 55.59 -36.79
N GLY A 279 -17.73 56.02 -36.58
CA GLY A 279 -18.92 55.57 -37.29
C GLY A 279 -20.01 56.62 -37.16
#